data_AF-A0A8X8Z4L6-F1
#
_entry.id   AF-A0A8X8Z4L6-F1
#
_cell.length_a   1.000
_cell.length_b   1.000
_cell.length_c   1.000
_cell.angle_alpha   90.00
_cell.angle_beta   90.00
_cell.angle_gamma   90.00
#
_symmetry.space_group_name_H-M   'P 1'
#
loop_
_entity.id
_entity.type
_entity.pdbx_description
1 polymer ?
#
loop_
_entity_poly.entity_id
_entity_poly.type
_entity_poly.pdbx_seq_one_letter_code
_entity_poly.pdbx_strand_id
1 'polypeptide(L)'
;MLDLQFPSLLINIEWTLYEQVAIAAMDYQRLDVAKEYIKVLQGQFHESKGVGAIEWLNKYLEIFMADHDAWRELAEVYVSLQMYKQAAFCYEELLLSHPTIPLYHLSYADVSSLYDFIH
;
A
#
# COMPACT_ATOMS: atom_id res chain seq x y z
N MET A 1 -3.86 -41.71 -10.36
CA MET A 1 -4.73 -41.15 -9.32
C MET A 1 -4.04 -39.87 -8.86
N LEU A 2 -4.42 -38.78 -9.54
CA LEU A 2 -4.15 -37.35 -9.30
C LEU A 2 -2.81 -36.96 -8.65
N ASP A 3 -1.92 -36.44 -9.49
CA ASP A 3 -0.80 -35.58 -9.12
C ASP A 3 -1.34 -34.35 -8.37
N LEU A 4 -1.10 -34.31 -7.07
CA LEU A 4 -1.46 -33.20 -6.19
C LEU A 4 -0.44 -32.07 -6.37
N GLN A 5 -0.65 -31.23 -7.38
CA GLN A 5 -0.06 -29.88 -7.47
C GLN A 5 -0.69 -28.97 -6.39
N PHE A 6 -0.29 -29.11 -5.12
CA PHE A 6 -0.83 -28.34 -3.98
C PHE A 6 0.16 -27.40 -3.29
N PRO A 7 0.65 -26.31 -3.92
CA PRO A 7 1.29 -25.21 -3.18
C PRO A 7 0.49 -23.89 -3.14
N SER A 8 -0.45 -23.64 -4.05
CA SER A 8 -1.06 -22.30 -4.20
C SER A 8 -2.29 -22.04 -3.34
N LEU A 9 -3.05 -23.08 -2.94
CA LEU A 9 -4.32 -22.89 -2.22
C LEU A 9 -4.16 -22.69 -0.70
N LEU A 10 -3.20 -23.37 -0.07
CA LEU A 10 -2.98 -23.29 1.38
C LEU A 10 -2.48 -21.92 1.82
N ILE A 11 -1.56 -21.36 1.03
CA ILE A 11 -1.13 -19.96 1.14
C ILE A 11 -2.39 -19.08 1.17
N ASN A 12 -3.26 -19.18 0.16
CA ASN A 12 -4.45 -18.33 0.04
C ASN A 12 -5.40 -18.36 1.26
N ILE A 13 -5.50 -19.49 1.97
CA ILE A 13 -6.39 -19.65 3.13
C ILE A 13 -5.79 -19.00 4.39
N GLU A 14 -4.48 -19.13 4.61
CA GLU A 14 -3.83 -18.44 5.74
C GLU A 14 -3.95 -16.92 5.59
N TRP A 15 -3.84 -16.37 4.37
CA TRP A 15 -3.96 -14.92 4.13
C TRP A 15 -5.37 -14.40 4.27
N THR A 16 -6.37 -15.15 3.80
CA THR A 16 -7.78 -14.81 4.06
C THR A 16 -8.11 -14.86 5.55
N LEU A 17 -7.45 -15.73 6.32
CA LEU A 17 -7.57 -15.75 7.77
C LEU A 17 -6.95 -14.49 8.40
N TYR A 18 -5.76 -14.08 7.97
CA TYR A 18 -5.12 -12.85 8.45
C TYR A 18 -5.94 -11.59 8.13
N GLU A 19 -6.51 -11.49 6.92
CA GLU A 19 -7.45 -10.41 6.57
C GLU A 19 -8.69 -10.43 7.47
N GLN A 20 -9.33 -11.58 7.66
CA GLN A 20 -10.53 -11.70 8.50
C GLN A 20 -10.23 -11.36 9.96
N VAL A 21 -9.07 -11.76 10.48
CA VAL A 21 -8.63 -11.45 11.84
C VAL A 21 -8.30 -9.96 11.98
N ALA A 22 -7.70 -9.32 10.97
CA ALA A 22 -7.47 -7.88 10.98
C ALA A 22 -8.78 -7.09 10.97
N ILE A 23 -9.75 -7.47 10.11
CA ILE A 23 -11.08 -6.86 10.05
C ILE A 23 -11.82 -7.05 11.37
N ALA A 24 -11.83 -8.26 11.93
CA ALA A 24 -12.44 -8.52 13.23
C ALA A 24 -11.75 -7.70 14.33
N ALA A 25 -10.42 -7.65 14.36
CA ALA A 25 -9.69 -6.85 15.34
C ALA A 25 -10.03 -5.35 15.23
N MET A 26 -10.29 -4.84 14.03
CA MET A 26 -10.76 -3.49 13.80
C MET A 26 -12.20 -3.26 14.32
N ASP A 27 -13.11 -4.20 14.08
CA ASP A 27 -14.49 -4.14 14.62
C ASP A 27 -14.50 -4.08 16.15
N TYR A 28 -13.49 -4.69 16.78
CA TYR A 28 -13.26 -4.65 18.23
C TYR A 28 -12.37 -3.48 18.70
N GLN A 29 -12.04 -2.51 17.85
CA GLN A 29 -11.14 -1.37 18.12
C GLN A 29 -9.75 -1.75 18.65
N ARG A 30 -9.30 -2.98 18.38
CA ARG A 30 -7.95 -3.48 18.71
C ARG A 30 -6.97 -3.13 17.59
N LEU A 31 -6.70 -1.83 17.46
CA LEU A 31 -5.84 -1.27 16.42
C LEU A 31 -4.38 -1.75 16.52
N ASP A 32 -3.94 -2.08 17.73
CA ASP A 32 -2.64 -2.70 18.03
C ASP A 32 -2.50 -4.07 17.38
N VAL A 33 -3.52 -4.93 17.53
CA VAL A 33 -3.55 -6.27 16.96
C VAL A 33 -3.74 -6.21 15.44
N ALA A 34 -4.62 -5.33 14.97
CA ALA A 34 -4.85 -5.13 13.54
C ALA A 34 -3.55 -4.73 12.82
N LYS A 35 -2.78 -3.78 13.38
CA LYS A 35 -1.51 -3.32 12.82
C LYS A 35 -0.47 -4.42 12.66
N GLU A 36 -0.40 -5.36 13.61
CA GLU A 36 0.56 -6.47 13.52
C GLU A 36 0.23 -7.41 12.35
N TYR A 37 -1.06 -7.73 12.15
CA TYR A 37 -1.50 -8.56 11.03
C TYR A 37 -1.40 -7.83 9.69
N ILE A 38 -1.70 -6.54 9.66
CA ILE A 38 -1.48 -5.66 8.50
C ILE A 38 -0.02 -5.67 8.08
N LYS A 39 0.92 -5.57 9.03
CA LYS A 39 2.36 -5.58 8.74
C LYS A 39 2.81 -6.91 8.12
N VAL A 40 2.23 -8.02 8.58
CA VAL A 40 2.47 -9.35 8.00
C VAL A 40 1.91 -9.44 6.57
N LEU A 41 0.72 -8.88 6.33
CA LEU A 41 0.14 -8.77 5.00
C LEU A 41 1.01 -7.89 4.07
N GLN A 42 1.44 -6.71 4.54
CA GLN A 42 2.35 -5.81 3.83
C GLN A 42 3.64 -6.53 3.40
N GLY A 43 4.25 -7.31 4.29
CA GLY A 43 5.47 -8.06 4.01
C GLY A 43 5.35 -9.02 2.84
N GLN A 44 4.15 -9.57 2.58
CA GLN A 44 3.91 -10.45 1.45
C GLN A 44 3.52 -9.69 0.18
N PHE A 45 2.74 -8.62 0.30
CA PHE A 45 2.39 -7.79 -0.86
C PHE A 45 3.56 -6.95 -1.38
N HIS A 46 4.59 -6.71 -0.57
CA HIS A 46 5.86 -6.13 -1.02
C HIS A 46 6.56 -7.00 -2.08
N GLU A 47 6.22 -8.30 -2.15
CA GLU A 47 6.64 -9.20 -3.24
C GLU A 47 5.77 -9.03 -4.50
N SER A 48 4.51 -8.61 -4.35
CA SER A 48 3.58 -8.22 -5.41
C SER A 48 3.89 -6.81 -5.92
N LYS A 49 4.91 -6.69 -6.78
CA LYS A 49 5.20 -5.40 -7.46
C LYS A 49 4.16 -5.11 -8.56
N GLY A 50 3.63 -3.89 -8.59
CA GLY A 50 2.79 -3.38 -9.68
C GLY A 50 1.32 -3.17 -9.32
N VAL A 51 0.40 -3.55 -10.22
CA VAL A 51 -1.04 -3.22 -10.11
C VAL A 51 -1.71 -3.85 -8.89
N GLY A 52 -1.29 -5.04 -8.46
CA GLY A 52 -1.81 -5.70 -7.26
C GLY A 52 -1.53 -4.92 -5.97
N ALA A 53 -0.35 -4.29 -5.88
CA ALA A 53 -0.02 -3.42 -4.75
C ALA A 53 -0.88 -2.16 -4.72
N ILE A 54 -1.22 -1.59 -5.89
CA ILE A 54 -2.12 -0.42 -5.97
C ILE A 54 -3.50 -0.78 -5.41
N GLU A 55 -4.11 -1.87 -5.87
CA GLU A 55 -5.45 -2.27 -5.42
C GLU A 55 -5.48 -2.52 -3.91
N TRP A 56 -4.45 -3.19 -3.39
CA TRP A 56 -4.32 -3.47 -1.97
C TRP A 56 -4.11 -2.20 -1.15
N LEU A 57 -3.16 -1.34 -1.53
CA LEU A 57 -2.85 -0.08 -0.83
C LEU A 57 -4.04 0.88 -0.83
N ASN A 58 -4.82 0.95 -1.92
CA ASN A 58 -6.04 1.77 -1.92
C ASN A 58 -7.07 1.23 -0.92
N LYS A 59 -7.36 -0.07 -0.93
CA LYS A 59 -8.27 -0.68 0.07
C LYS A 59 -7.77 -0.50 1.50
N TYR A 60 -6.46 -0.58 1.69
CA TYR A 60 -5.84 -0.34 2.98
C TYR A 60 -6.03 1.10 3.44
N LEU A 61 -5.79 2.07 2.57
CA LEU A 61 -5.95 3.50 2.86
C LEU A 61 -7.41 3.94 3.01
N GLU A 62 -8.37 3.22 2.42
CA GLU A 62 -9.80 3.40 2.71
C GLU A 62 -10.12 3.13 4.19
N ILE A 63 -9.37 2.23 4.83
CA ILE A 63 -9.52 1.88 6.24
C ILE A 63 -8.61 2.74 7.12
N PHE A 64 -7.35 2.91 6.71
CA PHE A 64 -6.28 3.55 7.48
C PHE A 64 -5.74 4.79 6.77
N MET A 65 -6.62 5.74 6.49
CA MET A 65 -6.27 6.98 5.78
C MET A 65 -5.15 7.81 6.44
N ALA A 66 -4.96 7.66 7.75
CA ALA A 66 -3.91 8.34 8.51
C ALA A 66 -2.54 7.65 8.44
N ASP A 67 -2.40 6.56 7.70
CA ASP A 67 -1.13 5.85 7.55
C ASP A 67 -0.29 6.47 6.42
N HIS A 68 0.65 7.34 6.81
CA HIS A 68 1.53 8.05 5.89
C HIS A 68 2.55 7.13 5.20
N ASP A 69 2.95 6.04 5.85
CA ASP A 69 3.90 5.10 5.24
C ASP A 69 3.23 4.37 4.06
N ALA A 70 1.94 4.00 4.20
CA ALA A 70 1.17 3.41 3.11
C ALA A 70 0.91 4.39 1.95
N TRP A 71 0.62 5.67 2.24
CA TRP A 71 0.51 6.71 1.19
C TRP A 71 1.81 6.88 0.41
N ARG A 72 2.95 6.83 1.12
CA ARG A 72 4.27 6.93 0.50
C ARG A 72 4.55 5.72 -0.38
N GLU A 73 4.28 4.51 0.12
CA GLU A 73 4.46 3.28 -0.64
C GLU A 73 3.60 3.27 -1.91
N LEU A 74 2.34 3.74 -1.82
CA LEU A 74 1.45 3.88 -2.98
C LEU A 74 2.02 4.85 -4.02
N ALA A 75 2.58 5.98 -3.57
CA ALA A 75 3.22 6.94 -4.45
C ALA A 75 4.44 6.32 -5.16
N GLU A 76 5.30 5.59 -4.45
CA GLU A 76 6.47 4.91 -5.02
C GLU A 76 6.06 3.83 -6.05
N VAL A 77 4.98 3.09 -5.78
CA VAL A 77 4.42 2.13 -6.75
C VAL A 77 3.91 2.84 -8.00
N TYR A 78 3.18 3.96 -7.86
CA TYR A 78 2.74 4.75 -9.02
C TYR A 78 3.91 5.31 -9.84
N VAL A 79 4.99 5.77 -9.19
CA VAL A 79 6.21 6.20 -9.88
C VAL A 79 6.83 5.05 -10.68
N SER A 80 6.91 3.85 -10.09
CA SER A 80 7.46 2.67 -10.77
C SER A 80 6.68 2.26 -12.02
N LEU A 81 5.38 2.58 -12.07
CA LEU A 81 4.48 2.33 -13.20
C LEU A 81 4.33 3.53 -14.14
N GLN A 82 5.13 4.59 -13.94
CA GLN A 82 5.08 5.84 -14.70
C GLN A 82 3.72 6.57 -14.62
N MET A 83 2.94 6.30 -13.58
CA MET A 83 1.66 6.94 -13.27
C MET A 83 1.90 8.22 -12.45
N TYR A 84 2.66 9.16 -13.01
CA TYR A 84 3.17 10.32 -12.27
C TYR A 84 2.07 11.25 -11.75
N LYS A 85 0.94 11.35 -12.46
CA LYS A 85 -0.20 12.17 -12.01
C LYS A 85 -0.80 11.64 -10.70
N GLN A 86 -0.96 10.33 -10.58
CA GLN A 86 -1.45 9.68 -9.37
C GLN A 86 -0.41 9.71 -8.24
N ALA A 87 0.87 9.55 -8.57
CA ALA A 87 1.95 9.69 -7.61
C ALA A 87 1.99 11.11 -7.01
N ALA A 88 1.85 12.16 -7.84
CA ALA A 88 1.83 13.54 -7.38
C ALA A 88 0.69 13.79 -6.38
N PHE A 89 -0.51 13.28 -6.66
CA PHE A 89 -1.65 13.37 -5.74
C PHE A 89 -1.35 12.72 -4.37
N CYS A 90 -0.73 11.53 -4.36
CA CYS A 90 -0.36 10.88 -3.10
C CYS A 90 0.64 11.72 -2.28
N TYR A 91 1.61 12.36 -2.95
CA TYR A 91 2.55 13.26 -2.30
C TYR A 91 1.92 14.58 -1.83
N GLU A 92 0.89 15.09 -2.52
CA GLU A 92 0.10 16.25 -2.05
C GLU A 92 -0.61 15.95 -0.74
N GLU A 93 -1.27 14.78 -0.61
CA GLU A 93 -1.90 14.34 0.64
C GLU A 93 -0.87 14.16 1.78
N LEU A 94 0.33 13.66 1.45
CA LEU A 94 1.45 13.59 2.41
C LEU A 94 1.96 14.97 2.83
N LEU A 95 2.04 15.92 1.92
CA LEU A 95 2.45 17.30 2.21
C LEU A 95 1.39 18.04 3.04
N LEU A 96 0.11 17.80 2.76
CA LEU A 96 -1.00 18.37 3.54
C LEU A 96 -1.01 17.83 4.97
N SER A 97 -0.72 16.55 5.15
CA SER A 97 -0.67 15.93 6.49
C SER A 97 0.61 16.28 7.27
N HIS A 98 1.76 16.32 6.59
CA HIS A 98 3.06 16.57 7.21
C HIS A 98 3.91 17.56 6.40
N PRO A 99 3.59 18.87 6.45
CA PRO A 99 4.26 19.88 5.64
C PRO A 99 5.72 20.13 6.02
N THR A 100 6.13 19.71 7.22
CA THR A 100 7.47 19.94 7.76
C THR A 100 8.50 18.93 7.30
N ILE A 101 8.09 17.85 6.62
CA ILE A 101 9.00 16.78 6.18
C ILE A 101 9.61 17.16 4.81
N PRO A 102 10.91 17.50 4.75
CA PRO A 102 11.54 17.97 3.51
C PRO A 102 11.60 16.90 2.41
N LEU A 103 11.60 15.62 2.82
CA LEU A 103 11.63 14.49 1.89
C LEU A 103 10.44 14.49 0.93
N TYR A 104 9.25 14.85 1.41
CA TYR A 104 8.05 14.87 0.56
C TYR A 104 8.09 15.99 -0.47
N HIS A 105 8.69 17.13 -0.14
CA HIS A 105 8.89 18.22 -1.09
C HIS A 105 9.85 17.81 -2.21
N LEU A 106 10.92 17.07 -1.88
CA LEU A 106 11.87 16.55 -2.87
C LEU A 106 11.19 15.53 -3.78
N SER A 107 10.51 14.53 -3.21
CA SER A 107 9.81 13.52 -4.00
C SER A 107 8.73 14.12 -4.89
N TYR A 108 7.97 15.11 -4.41
CA TYR A 108 6.96 15.80 -5.21
C TYR A 108 7.59 16.58 -6.38
N ALA A 109 8.68 17.31 -6.13
CA ALA A 109 9.41 18.03 -7.17
C ALA A 109 9.95 17.08 -8.25
N ASP A 110 10.50 15.93 -7.85
CA ASP A 110 10.98 14.91 -8.78
C ASP A 110 9.84 14.37 -9.65
N VAL A 111 8.71 13.98 -9.05
CA VAL A 111 7.52 13.49 -9.77
C VAL A 111 6.92 14.54 -10.70
N SER A 112 6.82 15.79 -10.26
CA SER A 112 6.31 16.90 -11.08
C SER A 112 7.21 17.17 -12.27
N SER A 113 8.54 17.18 -12.07
CA SER A 113 9.50 17.40 -13.15
C SER A 113 9.47 16.28 -14.21
N LEU A 114 9.25 15.04 -13.78
CA LEU A 114 9.07 13.90 -14.67
C LEU A 114 7.76 13.99 -15.47
N TYR A 115 6.69 14.49 -14.86
CA TYR A 115 5.42 14.72 -15.54
C TYR A 115 5.56 15.77 -16.65
N ASP A 116 6.21 16.90 -16.35
CA ASP A 116 6.44 18.00 -17.32
C ASP A 116 7.44 17.64 -18.43
N PHE A 117 8.31 16.64 -18.22
CA PHE A 117 9.22 16.17 -19.27
C PHE A 117 8.53 15.26 -20.30
N ILE A 118 7.46 14.57 -19.89
CA ILE A 118 6.76 13.57 -20.71
C ILE A 118 5.59 14.19 -21.50
N HIS A 119 5.13 15.39 -21.12
CA HIS A 119 4.02 16.11 -21.75
C HIS A 119 4.43 17.46 -22.35
#